data_AF-A0A7X7UXQ6-F1
#
_entry.id   AF-A0A7X7UXQ6-F1
#
_cell.length_a   1.000
_cell.length_b   1.000
_cell.length_c   1.000
_cell.angle_alpha   90.00
_cell.angle_beta   90.00
_cell.angle_gamma   90.00
#
_symmetry.space_group_name_H-M   'P 1'
#
loop_
_entity.id
_entity.type
_entity.pdbx_description
1 polymer ?
#
loop_
_entity_poly.entity_id
_entity_poly.type
_entity_poly.pdbx_seq_one_letter_code
_entity_poly.pdbx_strand_id
1 'polypeptide(L)'
;MDSESLKKFQECSLKARTLKVTLPSGFEFDFILPTTGRFLAFTKGKKTQDDLIQLLQEGFPEGLNVEDLPLDDFNYLNEVISNFFEEMMKKKESQTGSETTQENS
;
A
#
# COMPACT_ATOMS: atom_id res chain seq x y z
N MET A 1 13.13 0.14 -23.74
CA MET A 1 13.65 0.25 -22.36
C MET A 1 14.55 -0.95 -22.14
N ASP A 2 15.84 -0.74 -21.85
CA ASP A 2 16.76 -1.84 -21.57
C ASP A 2 16.57 -2.38 -20.14
N SER A 3 17.12 -3.57 -19.89
CA SER A 3 16.98 -4.32 -18.63
C SER A 3 17.51 -3.53 -17.42
N GLU A 4 18.57 -2.73 -17.61
CA GLU A 4 19.17 -1.93 -16.55
C GLU A 4 18.32 -0.72 -16.18
N SER A 5 17.77 -0.03 -17.19
CA SER A 5 16.81 1.05 -17.00
C SER A 5 15.52 0.56 -16.34
N LEU A 6 15.06 -0.65 -16.70
CA LEU A 6 13.90 -1.28 -16.06
C LEU A 6 14.16 -1.58 -14.59
N LYS A 7 15.33 -2.13 -14.24
CA LYS A 7 15.74 -2.35 -12.84
C LYS A 7 15.81 -1.05 -12.05
N LYS A 8 16.48 -0.02 -12.57
CA LYS A 8 16.58 1.30 -11.90
C LYS A 8 15.20 1.94 -11.72
N PHE A 9 14.31 1.82 -12.71
CA PHE A 9 12.94 2.30 -12.60
C PHE A 9 12.15 1.52 -11.54
N GLN A 10 12.29 0.20 -11.48
CA GLN A 10 11.67 -0.65 -10.46
C GLN A 10 12.20 -0.29 -9.06
N GLU A 11 13.51 -0.16 -8.88
CA GLU A 11 14.14 0.23 -7.61
C GLU A 11 13.67 1.61 -7.13
N CYS A 12 13.65 2.62 -8.02
CA CYS A 12 13.12 3.94 -7.69
C CYS A 12 11.62 3.90 -7.37
N SER A 13 10.83 3.14 -8.13
CA SER A 13 9.39 3.01 -7.90
C SER A 13 9.07 2.23 -6.62
N LEU A 14 9.91 1.28 -6.23
CA LEU A 14 9.79 0.55 -4.96
C LEU A 14 10.10 1.49 -3.78
N LYS A 15 11.22 2.22 -3.83
CA LYS A 15 11.58 3.21 -2.80
C LYS A 15 10.51 4.28 -2.58
N ALA A 16 9.80 4.69 -3.63
CA ALA A 16 8.71 5.67 -3.53
C ALA A 16 7.41 5.12 -2.90
N ARG A 17 7.33 3.81 -2.65
CA ARG A 17 6.13 3.11 -2.14
C ARG A 17 6.39 2.35 -0.84
N THR A 18 7.52 2.58 -0.20
CA THR A 18 7.88 1.95 1.07
C THR A 18 7.45 2.83 2.24
N LEU A 19 6.79 2.24 3.23
CA LEU A 19 6.50 2.84 4.53
C LEU A 19 7.35 2.17 5.59
N LYS A 20 8.03 2.98 6.41
CA LYS A 20 8.64 2.47 7.64
C LYS A 20 7.51 2.24 8.65
N VAL A 21 7.32 0.99 9.07
CA VAL A 21 6.31 0.58 10.03
C VAL A 21 7.01 0.20 11.34
N THR A 22 6.50 0.76 12.44
CA THR A 22 6.83 0.32 13.80
C THR A 22 5.59 -0.35 14.37
N LEU A 23 5.69 -1.64 14.66
CA LEU A 23 4.61 -2.41 15.26
C LEU A 23 4.49 -2.12 16.77
N PRO A 24 3.31 -2.33 17.38
CA PRO A 24 3.13 -2.23 18.83
C PRO A 24 4.12 -3.04 19.66
N SER A 25 4.55 -4.21 19.17
CA SER A 25 5.62 -5.01 19.80
C SER A 25 7.00 -4.35 19.83
N GLY A 26 7.18 -3.22 19.13
CA GLY A 26 8.46 -2.53 18.96
C GLY A 26 9.29 -3.05 17.79
N PHE A 27 8.78 -4.01 17.02
CA PHE A 27 9.43 -4.47 15.80
C PHE A 27 9.31 -3.42 14.68
N GLU A 28 10.41 -3.12 14.01
CA GLU A 28 10.47 -2.14 12.94
C GLU A 28 10.87 -2.78 11.62
N PHE A 29 10.17 -2.43 10.55
CA PHE A 29 10.52 -2.87 9.21
C PHE A 29 10.00 -1.92 8.12
N ASP A 30 10.55 -2.10 6.92
CA ASP A 30 10.13 -1.39 5.73
C ASP A 30 9.04 -2.21 5.02
N PHE A 31 7.82 -1.69 5.00
CA PHE A 31 6.67 -2.29 4.33
C PHE A 31 6.50 -1.70 2.94
N ILE A 32 6.43 -2.54 1.92
CA ILE A 32 6.18 -2.12 0.55
C ILE A 32 4.67 -2.08 0.31
N LEU A 33 4.13 -0.88 0.07
CA LEU A 33 2.70 -0.73 -0.19
C LEU A 33 2.26 -1.51 -1.44
N PRO A 34 1.10 -2.19 -1.38
CA PRO A 34 0.57 -2.85 -2.56
C PRO A 34 0.23 -1.84 -3.65
N THR A 35 0.40 -2.24 -4.90
CA THR A 35 0.09 -1.37 -6.04
C THR A 35 -1.40 -1.03 -6.09
N THR A 36 -1.76 0.18 -6.56
CA THR A 36 -3.17 0.60 -6.67
C THR A 36 -4.03 -0.42 -7.44
N GLY A 37 -3.50 -1.03 -8.51
CA GLY A 37 -4.23 -2.05 -9.28
C GLY A 37 -4.52 -3.31 -8.47
N ARG A 38 -3.54 -3.80 -7.68
CA ARG A 38 -3.71 -4.95 -6.78
C ARG A 38 -4.70 -4.65 -5.67
N PHE A 39 -4.59 -3.47 -5.05
CA PHE A 39 -5.52 -3.04 -4.01
C PHE A 39 -6.95 -2.89 -4.54
N LEU A 40 -7.15 -2.27 -5.71
CA LEU A 40 -8.49 -2.17 -6.32
C LEU A 40 -9.06 -3.54 -6.73
N ALA A 41 -8.21 -4.47 -7.17
CA ALA A 41 -8.65 -5.85 -7.42
C ALA A 41 -9.03 -6.57 -6.11
N PHE A 42 -8.32 -6.27 -5.02
CA PHE A 42 -8.68 -6.73 -3.69
C PHE A 42 -10.05 -6.16 -3.26
N THR A 43 -10.29 -4.86 -3.34
CA THR A 43 -11.56 -4.26 -2.85
C THR A 43 -12.81 -4.57 -3.68
N LYS A 44 -12.67 -4.99 -4.94
CA LYS A 44 -13.81 -5.22 -5.86
C LYS A 44 -14.57 -6.55 -5.68
N GLY A 45 -14.25 -7.39 -4.70
CA GLY A 45 -14.89 -8.70 -4.52
C GLY A 45 -15.12 -9.09 -3.06
N LYS A 46 -15.83 -10.20 -2.83
CA LYS A 46 -15.84 -10.87 -1.52
C LYS A 46 -14.42 -11.36 -1.23
N LYS A 47 -13.84 -10.95 -0.11
CA LYS A 47 -12.49 -11.30 0.31
C LYS A 47 -12.54 -12.29 1.46
N THR A 48 -11.61 -13.23 1.46
CA THR A 48 -11.31 -14.04 2.64
C THR A 48 -10.23 -13.37 3.49
N GLN A 49 -10.05 -13.86 4.71
CA GLN A 49 -8.92 -13.48 5.54
C GLN A 49 -7.59 -13.86 4.86
N ASP A 50 -7.55 -15.01 4.18
CA ASP A 50 -6.38 -15.49 3.44
C ASP A 50 -5.98 -14.55 2.30
N ASP A 51 -6.96 -13.98 1.57
CA ASP A 51 -6.69 -12.99 0.52
C ASP A 51 -5.98 -11.75 1.09
N LEU A 52 -6.37 -11.33 2.31
CA LEU A 52 -5.77 -10.19 2.99
C LEU A 52 -4.34 -10.54 3.43
N ILE A 53 -4.14 -11.70 4.04
CA ILE A 53 -2.82 -12.19 4.45
C ILE A 53 -1.88 -12.23 3.24
N GLN A 54 -2.34 -12.75 2.11
CA GLN A 54 -1.54 -12.80 0.89
C GLN A 54 -1.18 -11.40 0.37
N LEU A 55 -2.13 -10.46 0.37
CA LEU A 55 -1.87 -9.08 -0.04
C LEU A 55 -0.86 -8.39 0.88
N LEU A 56 -0.97 -8.59 2.19
CA LEU A 56 -0.04 -8.05 3.17
C LEU A 56 1.35 -8.67 3.00
N GLN A 57 1.43 -9.98 2.78
CA GLN A 57 2.68 -10.72 2.64
C GLN A 57 3.53 -10.20 1.47
N GLU A 58 2.92 -9.74 0.38
CA GLU A 58 3.63 -9.12 -0.75
C GLU A 58 4.42 -7.86 -0.35
N GLY A 59 4.03 -7.19 0.74
CA GLY A 59 4.68 -5.99 1.24
C GLY A 59 5.74 -6.25 2.31
N PHE A 60 5.88 -7.48 2.81
CA PHE A 60 6.85 -7.82 3.86
C PHE A 60 8.25 -8.01 3.27
N PRO A 61 9.30 -7.69 4.05
CA PRO A 61 10.65 -8.05 3.67
C PRO A 61 10.84 -9.58 3.67
N GLU A 62 11.81 -10.03 2.89
CA GLU A 62 12.15 -11.45 2.79
C GLU A 62 12.47 -12.04 4.17
N GLY A 63 11.88 -13.22 4.46
CA GLY A 63 12.09 -13.94 5.72
C GLY A 63 11.11 -13.59 6.84
N LEU A 64 10.19 -12.64 6.64
CA LEU A 64 9.09 -12.39 7.57
C LEU A 64 7.77 -12.90 7.00
N ASN A 65 6.93 -13.52 7.83
CA ASN A 65 5.59 -13.92 7.45
C ASN A 65 4.53 -13.17 8.27
N VAL A 66 3.45 -12.77 7.61
CA VAL A 66 2.28 -12.13 8.24
C VAL A 66 1.66 -13.04 9.30
N GLU A 67 1.63 -14.35 9.05
CA GLU A 67 1.06 -15.34 9.96
C GLU A 67 1.87 -15.52 11.25
N ASP A 68 3.14 -15.10 11.25
CA ASP A 68 4.01 -15.15 12.44
C ASP A 68 3.81 -13.91 13.34
N LEU A 69 3.05 -12.91 12.89
CA LEU A 69 2.79 -11.72 13.68
C LEU A 69 1.84 -12.00 14.86
N PRO A 70 2.11 -11.41 16.04
CA PRO A 70 1.10 -11.31 17.09
C PRO A 70 -0.18 -10.66 16.55
N LEU A 71 -1.33 -11.08 17.09
CA LEU A 71 -2.64 -10.58 16.64
C LEU A 71 -2.76 -9.05 16.71
N ASP A 72 -2.22 -8.43 17.76
CA ASP A 72 -2.24 -6.97 17.92
C ASP A 72 -1.43 -6.26 16.83
N ASP A 73 -0.27 -6.80 16.48
CA ASP A 73 0.59 -6.29 15.41
C ASP A 73 -0.08 -6.45 14.04
N PHE A 74 -0.73 -7.59 13.80
CA PHE A 74 -1.51 -7.83 12.58
C PHE A 74 -2.65 -6.81 12.43
N ASN A 75 -3.43 -6.60 13.50
CA ASN A 75 -4.55 -5.67 13.49
C ASN A 75 -4.09 -4.23 13.23
N TYR A 76 -3.01 -3.81 13.89
CA TYR A 76 -2.42 -2.49 13.68
C TYR A 76 -1.98 -2.30 12.22
N LEU A 77 -1.30 -3.29 11.63
CA LEU A 77 -0.84 -3.19 10.25
C LEU A 77 -2.02 -3.08 9.26
N ASN A 78 -3.08 -3.85 9.47
CA ASN A 78 -4.29 -3.78 8.66
C ASN A 78 -4.94 -2.40 8.72
N GLU A 79 -4.95 -1.76 9.90
CA GLU A 79 -5.46 -0.40 10.08
C GLU A 79 -4.59 0.63 9.35
N VAL A 80 -3.26 0.58 9.52
CA VAL A 80 -2.32 1.51 8.84
C VAL A 80 -2.52 1.49 7.33
N ILE A 81 -2.65 0.30 6.75
CA ILE A 81 -2.83 0.13 5.31
C ILE A 81 -4.19 0.65 4.87
N SER A 82 -5.25 0.32 5.60
CA SER A 82 -6.61 0.81 5.31
C SER A 82 -6.65 2.34 5.33
N ASN A 83 -6.11 2.96 6.39
CA ASN A 83 -6.06 4.41 6.56
C ASN A 83 -5.24 5.09 5.46
N PHE A 84 -4.08 4.53 5.09
CA PHE A 84 -3.27 5.06 3.99
C PHE A 84 -4.08 5.13 2.68
N PHE A 85 -4.83 4.08 2.36
CA PHE A 85 -5.63 4.04 1.14
C PHE A 85 -6.84 4.97 1.19
N GLU A 86 -7.56 5.02 2.30
CA GLU A 86 -8.68 5.95 2.47
C GLU A 86 -8.24 7.41 2.29
N GLU A 87 -7.14 7.80 2.94
CA GLU A 87 -6.60 9.16 2.81
C GLU A 87 -6.11 9.47 1.39
N MET A 88 -5.51 8.50 0.70
CA MET A 88 -5.13 8.64 -0.70
C MET A 88 -6.35 8.81 -1.62
N MET A 89 -7.45 8.09 -1.36
CA MET A 89 -8.68 8.21 -2.14
C MET A 89 -9.38 9.56 -1.90
N LYS A 90 -9.49 10.00 -0.64
CA LYS A 90 -10.04 11.33 -0.29
C LYS A 90 -9.27 12.48 -0.94
N LYS A 91 -7.92 12.39 -0.97
CA LYS A 91 -7.07 13.39 -1.64
C LYS A 91 -7.31 13.44 -3.15
N LYS A 92 -7.50 12.30 -3.80
CA LYS A 92 -7.83 12.25 -5.23
C LYS A 92 -9.17 12.89 -5.51
N GLU A 93 -10.21 12.56 -4.75
CA GLU A 93 -11.55 13.15 -4.92
C GLU A 93 -11.54 14.67 -4.72
N SER A 94 -10.79 15.16 -3.73
CA SER A 94 -10.61 16.59 -3.46
C SER A 94 -9.84 17.32 -4.56
N GLN A 95 -8.92 16.64 -5.26
CA GLN A 95 -8.17 17.22 -6.38
C GLN A 95 -8.92 17.18 -7.71
N THR A 96 -9.75 16.17 -7.97
CA THR A 96 -10.60 16.13 -9.19
C THR A 96 -11.82 17.06 -9.13
N GLY A 97 -12.13 17.68 -7.98
CA GLY A 97 -13.23 18.62 -7.84
C GLY A 97 -12.90 20.09 -8.15
N SER A 98 -11.66 20.44 -8.51
CA SER A 98 -11.21 21.84 -8.69
C SER A 98 -10.71 22.19 -10.10
N GLU A 99 -11.02 21.40 -11.13
CA GLU A 99 -10.78 21.77 -12.54
C GLU A 99 -12.08 21.72 -13.36
N THR A 100 -13.06 22.55 -13.01
CA THR A 100 -14.03 23.06 -13.99
C THR A 100 -14.74 24.29 -13.45
N THR A 101 -14.19 25.48 -13.66
CA THR A 101 -15.00 26.66 -14.02
C THR A 101 -14.17 27.67 -14.79
N GLN A 102 -14.82 28.26 -15.80
CA GLN A 102 -14.35 29.06 -16.92
C GLN A 102 -13.68 30.38 -16.50
N GLU A 103 -12.76 30.86 -17.35
CA GLU A 103 -12.78 32.28 -17.73
C GLU A 103 -12.48 32.39 -19.23
N ASN A 104 -13.57 32.56 -19.98
CA ASN A 104 -13.57 33.00 -21.36
C ASN A 104 -14.31 34.34 -21.31
N SER A 105 -13.59 35.46 -21.39
CA SER A 105 -14.08 36.80 -21.75
C SER A 105 -12.89 37.71 -22.02
#